data_AF-A0A3P7KTN6-F1
#
_entry.id   AF-A0A3P7KTN6-F1
#
_cell.length_a   1.000
_cell.length_b   1.000
_cell.length_c   1.000
_cell.angle_alpha   90.00
_cell.angle_beta   90.00
_cell.angle_gamma   90.00
#
_symmetry.space_group_name_H-M   'P 1'
#
loop_
_entity.id
_entity.type
_entity.pdbx_description
1 polymer ?
#
loop_
_entity_poly.entity_id
_entity_poly.type
_entity_poly.pdbx_seq_one_letter_code
_entity_poly.pdbx_strand_id
1 'polypeptide(L)'
;MIAIERSLSTAKHSNYEENRGIGPVLVIVQILIVACLIYILYYNIVFSDNIIYYCLATTAGSLWSTYVSFSFLAVVQVVAVIVLHLLKAVNRKNAVKLRENPNLGARYNVEENLRTITIVFPFCVMTCLFTSTFFVVLVCVVAFNRTLDPPMLFTLIDG
;
A
#
# COMPACT_ATOMS: atom_id res chain seq x y z
N MET A 1 -3.62 -0.18 -4.87
CA MET A 1 -4.16 -0.54 -6.20
C MET A 1 -5.29 -1.55 -6.13
N ILE A 2 -5.04 -2.74 -5.56
CA ILE A 2 -6.03 -3.83 -5.48
C ILE A 2 -7.31 -3.38 -4.75
N ALA A 3 -7.19 -2.64 -3.64
CA ALA A 3 -8.36 -2.08 -2.95
C ALA A 3 -9.19 -1.10 -3.81
N ILE A 4 -8.54 -0.35 -4.71
CA ILE A 4 -9.18 0.61 -5.63
C ILE A 4 -9.87 -0.12 -6.79
N GLU A 5 -9.21 -1.13 -7.36
CA GLU A 5 -9.80 -2.00 -8.38
C GLU A 5 -11.06 -2.70 -7.84
N ARG A 6 -10.99 -3.23 -6.62
CA ARG A 6 -12.11 -3.91 -5.99
C ARG A 6 -13.20 -2.94 -5.56
N SER A 7 -12.86 -1.70 -5.16
CA SER A 7 -13.87 -0.67 -4.90
C SER A 7 -14.59 -0.22 -6.16
N LEU A 8 -13.86 -0.07 -7.28
CA LEU A 8 -14.45 0.21 -8.60
C LEU A 8 -15.37 -0.93 -9.06
N SER A 9 -14.93 -2.19 -8.91
CA SER A 9 -15.74 -3.37 -9.25
C SER A 9 -17.01 -3.47 -8.39
N THR A 10 -16.93 -3.12 -7.11
CA THR A 10 -18.09 -3.09 -6.20
C THR A 10 -19.05 -1.94 -6.53
N ALA A 11 -18.53 -0.74 -6.86
CA ALA A 11 -19.33 0.45 -7.15
C ALA A 11 -20.00 0.41 -8.54
N LYS A 12 -19.38 -0.28 -9.51
CA LYS A 12 -19.81 -0.29 -10.92
C LYS A 12 -20.21 -1.69 -11.39
N HIS A 13 -20.81 -2.48 -10.49
CA HIS A 13 -21.17 -3.89 -10.71
C HIS A 13 -21.81 -4.17 -12.08
N SER A 14 -22.75 -3.32 -12.53
CA SER A 14 -23.48 -3.50 -13.80
C SER A 14 -22.65 -3.24 -15.07
N ASN A 15 -21.61 -2.40 -15.03
CA ASN A 15 -20.87 -1.97 -16.24
C ASN A 15 -19.38 -2.39 -16.19
N TYR A 16 -18.97 -3.14 -15.17
CA TYR A 16 -17.57 -3.54 -14.99
C TYR A 16 -17.13 -4.56 -16.05
N GLU A 17 -17.96 -5.56 -16.37
CA GLU A 17 -17.65 -6.55 -17.41
C GLU A 17 -17.60 -5.95 -18.83
N GLU A 18 -18.37 -4.89 -19.06
CA GLU A 18 -18.42 -4.19 -20.35
C GLU A 18 -17.16 -3.35 -20.57
N ASN A 19 -16.50 -2.87 -19.50
CA ASN A 19 -15.31 -2.03 -19.59
C ASN A 19 -14.03 -2.77 -19.16
N ARG A 20 -13.60 -3.73 -19.99
CA ARG A 20 -12.38 -4.53 -19.81
C ARG A 20 -11.07 -3.74 -19.77
N GLY A 21 -11.08 -2.45 -20.14
CA GLY A 21 -9.89 -1.59 -20.18
C GLY A 21 -9.42 -1.08 -18.81
N ILE A 22 -10.25 -1.17 -17.77
CA ILE A 22 -9.97 -0.59 -16.45
C ILE A 22 -8.76 -1.27 -15.78
N GLY A 23 -8.64 -2.59 -15.91
CA GLY A 23 -7.54 -3.38 -15.33
C GLY A 23 -6.16 -2.97 -15.86
N PRO A 24 -5.91 -3.04 -17.18
CA PRO A 24 -4.64 -2.61 -17.77
C PRO A 24 -4.29 -1.14 -17.47
N VAL A 25 -5.28 -0.24 -17.48
CA VAL A 25 -5.07 1.17 -17.13
C VAL A 25 -4.59 1.33 -15.70
N LEU A 26 -5.19 0.60 -14.75
CA LEU A 26 -4.73 0.58 -13.36
C LEU A 26 -3.29 0.07 -13.27
N VAL A 27 -2.93 -1.01 -13.95
CA VAL A 27 -1.53 -1.51 -13.92
C VAL A 27 -0.55 -0.48 -14.48
N ILE A 28 -0.88 0.20 -15.58
CA ILE A 28 -0.02 1.24 -16.16
C ILE A 28 0.15 2.41 -15.17
N VAL A 29 -0.94 2.87 -14.56
CA VAL A 29 -0.88 3.91 -13.53
C VAL A 29 -0.01 3.47 -12.35
N GLN A 30 -0.07 2.20 -11.95
CA GLN A 30 0.79 1.67 -10.89
C GLN A 30 2.27 1.77 -11.25
N ILE A 31 2.63 1.34 -12.46
CA ILE A 31 4.01 1.37 -12.94
C ILE A 31 4.51 2.82 -12.99
N LEU A 32 3.70 3.75 -13.48
CA LEU A 32 4.05 5.17 -13.55
C LEU A 32 4.27 5.78 -12.16
N ILE A 33 3.41 5.46 -11.19
CA ILE A 33 3.57 5.94 -9.80
C ILE A 33 4.88 5.40 -9.20
N VAL A 34 5.14 4.10 -9.35
CA VAL A 34 6.37 3.48 -8.82
C VAL A 34 7.62 4.05 -9.50
N ALA A 35 7.60 4.20 -10.82
CA ALA A 35 8.71 4.80 -11.57
C ALA A 35 8.97 6.26 -11.14
N CYS A 36 7.91 7.04 -10.91
CA CYS A 36 8.02 8.41 -10.41
C CYS A 36 8.64 8.46 -9.01
N LEU A 37 8.19 7.59 -8.09
CA LEU A 37 8.74 7.52 -6.74
C LEU A 37 10.21 7.10 -6.74
N ILE A 38 10.59 6.12 -7.56
CA ILE A 38 11.99 5.72 -7.76
C ILE A 38 12.78 6.90 -8.30
N TYR A 39 12.29 7.58 -9.33
CA TYR A 39 12.98 8.74 -9.89
C TYR A 39 13.23 9.83 -8.84
N ILE A 40 12.22 10.19 -8.05
CA ILE A 40 12.35 11.18 -6.97
C ILE A 40 13.40 10.74 -5.93
N LEU A 41 13.40 9.46 -5.55
CA LEU A 41 14.33 8.91 -4.56
C LEU A 41 15.79 8.97 -5.04
N TYR A 42 16.03 8.67 -6.32
CA TYR A 42 17.38 8.65 -6.90
C TYR A 42 17.82 9.99 -7.52
N TYR A 43 16.93 10.97 -7.65
CA TYR A 43 17.21 12.25 -8.34
C TYR A 43 18.38 13.02 -7.73
N ASN A 44 18.53 13.01 -6.40
CA ASN A 44 19.58 13.72 -5.67
C ASN A 44 20.79 12.84 -5.30
N ILE A 45 20.84 11.59 -5.76
CA ILE A 45 21.95 10.69 -5.43
C ILE A 45 23.08 10.95 -6.40
N VAL A 46 24.11 11.65 -5.92
CA VAL A 46 25.39 11.78 -6.62
C VAL A 46 26.12 10.45 -6.47
N PHE A 47 26.28 9.71 -7.57
CA PHE A 47 27.14 8.53 -7.65
C PHE A 47 28.62 8.95 -7.57
N SER A 48 29.06 9.36 -6.39
CA SER A 48 30.46 9.56 -6.04
C SER A 48 30.96 8.35 -5.23
N ASP A 49 32.28 8.16 -5.11
CA ASP A 49 33.03 6.99 -4.57
C ASP A 49 32.63 6.44 -3.17
N ASN A 50 31.53 6.90 -2.59
CA ASN A 50 30.97 6.38 -1.35
C ASN A 50 30.17 5.10 -1.59
N ILE A 51 30.31 4.14 -0.66
CA ILE A 51 29.56 2.88 -0.65
C ILE A 51 28.07 3.19 -0.57
N ILE A 52 27.33 2.91 -1.64
CA ILE A 52 25.87 2.96 -1.65
C ILE A 52 25.38 1.64 -1.09
N TYR A 53 24.82 1.65 0.11
CA TYR A 53 24.14 0.46 0.65
C TYR A 53 22.83 0.27 -0.11
N TYR A 54 22.72 -0.84 -0.83
CA TYR A 54 21.47 -1.23 -1.49
C TYR A 54 20.39 -1.49 -0.43
N CYS A 55 19.15 -1.11 -0.72
CA CYS A 55 17.97 -1.33 0.13
C CYS A 55 17.86 -0.46 1.41
N LEU A 56 18.58 0.66 1.51
CA LEU A 56 18.32 1.67 2.54
C LEU A 56 16.88 2.19 2.41
N ALA A 57 16.08 1.97 3.44
CA ALA A 57 14.72 2.50 3.54
C ALA A 57 14.73 3.98 4.00
N THR A 58 15.87 4.44 4.52
CA THR A 58 16.11 5.78 5.02
C THR A 58 17.16 6.52 4.19
N THR A 59 16.91 7.80 3.89
CA THR A 59 17.92 8.65 3.23
C THR A 59 18.71 9.41 4.28
N ALA A 60 20.04 9.32 4.22
CA ALA A 60 20.96 10.00 5.11
C ALA A 60 20.92 11.54 4.96
N GLY A 61 20.31 12.06 3.88
CA GLY A 61 20.32 13.49 3.55
C GLY A 61 19.39 14.35 4.41
N SER A 62 18.23 13.84 4.88
CA SER A 62 17.39 14.58 5.81
C SER A 62 16.44 13.68 6.61
N LEU A 63 16.50 13.82 7.94
CA LEU A 63 15.58 13.19 8.91
C LEU A 63 14.11 13.40 8.54
N TRP A 64 13.79 14.62 8.10
CA TRP A 64 12.44 15.03 7.78
C TRP A 64 11.84 14.24 6.61
N SER A 65 12.63 13.93 5.59
CA SER A 65 12.17 13.16 4.42
C SER A 65 11.75 11.74 4.81
N THR A 66 12.53 11.10 5.68
CA THR A 66 12.24 9.76 6.21
C THR A 66 10.94 9.75 7.03
N TYR A 67 10.79 10.68 7.98
CA TYR A 67 9.58 10.74 8.82
C TYR A 67 8.31 10.99 8.01
N VAL A 68 8.36 11.93 7.06
CA VAL A 68 7.21 12.26 6.20
C VAL A 68 6.83 11.04 5.35
N SER A 69 7.81 10.35 4.79
CA SER A 69 7.57 9.18 3.92
C SER A 69 6.93 8.02 4.68
N PHE A 70 7.47 7.64 5.84
CA PHE A 70 6.91 6.55 6.65
C PHE A 70 5.56 6.90 7.27
N SER A 71 5.37 8.15 7.71
CA SER A 71 4.08 8.62 8.23
C SER A 71 3.00 8.57 7.15
N PHE A 72 3.32 9.05 5.94
CA PHE A 72 2.41 8.97 4.80
C PHE A 72 2.06 7.51 4.43
N LEU A 73 3.06 6.63 4.38
CA LEU A 73 2.84 5.20 4.12
C LEU A 73 1.94 4.53 5.17
N ALA A 74 2.17 4.81 6.46
CA ALA A 74 1.35 4.29 7.55
C ALA A 74 -0.12 4.75 7.41
N VAL A 75 -0.36 6.04 7.13
CA VAL A 75 -1.70 6.58 6.91
C VAL A 75 -2.39 5.89 5.72
N VAL A 76 -1.69 5.76 4.59
CA VAL A 76 -2.24 5.12 3.38
C VAL A 76 -2.59 3.64 3.65
N GLN A 77 -1.75 2.92 4.39
CA GLN A 77 -2.00 1.52 4.75
C GLN A 77 -3.21 1.38 5.69
N VAL A 78 -3.34 2.24 6.70
CA VAL A 78 -4.51 2.26 7.60
C VAL A 78 -5.80 2.53 6.81
N VAL A 79 -5.78 3.52 5.92
CA VAL A 79 -6.92 3.82 5.04
C VAL A 79 -7.26 2.61 4.16
N ALA A 80 -6.26 1.93 3.60
CA ALA A 80 -6.48 0.75 2.77
C ALA A 80 -7.14 -0.40 3.57
N VAL A 81 -6.73 -0.64 4.82
CA VAL A 81 -7.35 -1.65 5.69
C VAL A 81 -8.81 -1.31 5.98
N ILE A 82 -9.12 -0.04 6.30
CA ILE A 82 -10.49 0.43 6.55
C ILE A 82 -11.36 0.24 5.29
N VAL A 83 -10.86 0.67 4.14
CA VAL A 83 -11.57 0.52 2.85
C VAL A 83 -11.85 -0.94 2.56
N LEU A 84 -10.85 -1.82 2.67
CA LEU A 84 -11.03 -3.26 2.44
C LEU A 84 -12.03 -3.90 3.42
N HIS A 85 -12.04 -3.46 4.68
CA HIS A 85 -12.99 -3.93 5.68
C HIS A 85 -14.43 -3.54 5.33
N LEU A 86 -14.65 -2.26 4.99
CA LEU A 86 -15.95 -1.77 4.52
C LEU A 86 -16.40 -2.49 3.25
N LEU A 87 -15.47 -2.69 2.31
CA LEU A 87 -15.74 -3.35 1.04
C LEU A 87 -16.13 -4.83 1.23
N LYS A 88 -15.50 -5.52 2.19
CA LYS A 88 -15.89 -6.88 2.58
C LYS A 88 -17.32 -6.90 3.14
N ALA A 89 -17.67 -5.94 3.99
CA ALA A 89 -19.01 -5.84 4.57
C ALA A 89 -20.08 -5.57 3.50
N VAL A 90 -19.82 -4.66 2.56
CA VAL A 90 -20.73 -4.34 1.44
C VAL A 90 -20.89 -5.55 0.53
N ASN A 91 -19.80 -6.21 0.12
CA ASN A 91 -19.87 -7.40 -0.73
C ASN A 91 -20.60 -8.56 -0.04
N ARG A 92 -20.47 -8.73 1.28
CA ARG A 92 -21.24 -9.73 2.03
C ARG A 92 -22.75 -9.43 2.02
N LYS A 93 -23.14 -8.16 2.16
CA LYS A 93 -24.55 -7.74 2.04
C LYS A 93 -25.09 -7.99 0.64
N ASN A 94 -24.31 -7.68 -0.40
CA ASN A 94 -24.68 -7.92 -1.79
C ASN A 94 -24.81 -9.42 -2.10
N ALA A 95 -23.90 -10.26 -1.57
CA ALA A 95 -23.96 -11.71 -1.74
C ALA A 95 -25.27 -12.31 -1.19
N VAL A 96 -25.76 -11.81 -0.06
CA VAL A 96 -27.06 -12.22 0.50
C VAL A 96 -28.22 -11.78 -0.38
N LYS A 97 -28.22 -10.52 -0.86
CA LYS A 97 -29.27 -10.00 -1.75
C LYS A 97 -29.33 -10.70 -3.11
N LEU A 98 -28.17 -11.12 -3.63
CA LEU A 98 -28.08 -11.77 -4.94
C LEU A 98 -28.35 -13.28 -4.88
N ARG A 99 -28.46 -13.89 -3.68
CA ARG A 99 -28.80 -15.32 -3.53
C ARG A 99 -30.18 -15.65 -4.11
N GLU A 100 -31.11 -14.70 -4.03
CA GLU A 100 -32.49 -14.82 -4.50
C GLU A 100 -32.67 -14.35 -5.96
N ASN A 101 -31.64 -13.79 -6.58
CA ASN A 101 -31.70 -13.29 -7.95
C ASN A 101 -31.17 -14.30 -8.98
N PRO A 102 -31.77 -14.37 -10.19
CA PRO A 102 -31.37 -15.30 -11.25
C PRO A 102 -30.09 -14.88 -12.01
N ASN A 103 -29.52 -13.71 -11.72
CA ASN A 103 -28.39 -13.17 -12.48
C ASN A 103 -27.05 -13.82 -12.06
N LEU A 104 -26.63 -14.86 -12.79
CA LEU A 104 -25.44 -15.67 -12.48
C LEU A 104 -24.13 -14.88 -12.56
N GLY A 105 -23.95 -14.02 -13.58
CA GLY A 105 -22.73 -13.21 -13.72
C GLY A 105 -22.56 -12.24 -12.56
N ALA A 106 -23.67 -11.68 -12.09
CA ALA A 106 -23.63 -10.76 -10.97
C ALA A 106 -23.20 -11.45 -9.65
N ARG A 107 -23.66 -12.69 -9.43
CA ARG A 107 -23.27 -13.53 -8.28
C ARG A 107 -21.79 -13.91 -8.34
N TYR A 108 -21.33 -14.34 -9.51
CA TYR A 108 -19.94 -14.72 -9.74
C TYR A 108 -18.98 -13.58 -9.39
N ASN A 109 -19.24 -12.36 -9.88
CA ASN A 109 -18.40 -11.20 -9.62
C ASN A 109 -18.33 -10.84 -8.12
N VAL A 110 -19.44 -10.95 -7.37
CA VAL A 110 -19.42 -10.73 -5.90
C VAL A 110 -18.62 -11.81 -5.18
N GLU A 111 -18.79 -13.08 -5.54
CA GLU A 111 -18.07 -14.19 -4.92
C GLU A 111 -16.56 -14.11 -5.20
N GLU A 112 -16.17 -13.77 -6.42
CA GLU A 112 -14.78 -13.55 -6.79
C GLU A 112 -14.20 -12.38 -5.98
N ASN A 113 -14.89 -11.23 -5.92
CA ASN A 113 -14.44 -10.10 -5.12
C ASN A 113 -14.32 -10.44 -3.63
N LEU A 114 -15.25 -11.22 -3.07
CA LEU A 114 -15.18 -11.63 -1.66
C LEU A 114 -13.98 -12.56 -1.41
N ARG A 115 -13.68 -13.47 -2.34
CA ARG A 115 -12.51 -14.36 -2.28
C ARG A 115 -11.22 -13.54 -2.34
N THR A 116 -11.10 -12.64 -3.31
CA THR A 116 -9.92 -11.78 -3.46
C THR A 116 -9.70 -10.90 -2.24
N ILE A 117 -10.74 -10.23 -1.72
CA ILE A 117 -10.63 -9.42 -0.50
C ILE A 117 -10.20 -10.28 0.69
N THR A 118 -10.70 -11.51 0.82
CA THR A 118 -10.33 -12.40 1.93
C THR A 118 -8.86 -12.81 1.89
N ILE A 119 -8.26 -12.94 0.70
CA ILE A 119 -6.83 -13.25 0.52
C ILE A 119 -5.97 -12.00 0.77
N VAL A 120 -6.39 -10.85 0.25
CA VAL A 120 -5.58 -9.61 0.28
C VAL A 120 -5.65 -8.92 1.65
N PHE A 121 -6.77 -9.05 2.35
CA PHE A 121 -6.96 -8.43 3.67
C PHE A 121 -5.88 -8.78 4.70
N PRO A 122 -5.55 -10.07 4.98
CA PRO A 122 -4.49 -10.39 5.94
C PRO A 122 -3.13 -9.84 5.50
N PHE A 123 -2.83 -9.84 4.21
CA PHE A 123 -1.60 -9.24 3.69
C PHE A 123 -1.52 -7.74 4.02
N CYS A 124 -2.58 -6.97 3.73
CA CYS A 124 -2.63 -5.54 4.05
C CYS A 124 -2.56 -5.25 5.56
N VAL A 125 -3.16 -6.09 6.40
CA VAL A 125 -3.07 -5.94 7.86
C VAL A 125 -1.66 -6.22 8.34
N MET A 126 -1.02 -7.27 7.85
CA MET A 126 0.35 -7.62 8.22
C MET A 126 1.35 -6.54 7.79
N THR A 127 1.22 -6.00 6.58
CA THR A 127 2.09 -4.90 6.12
C THR A 127 1.85 -3.63 6.94
N CYS A 128 0.60 -3.31 7.28
CA CYS A 128 0.27 -2.20 8.16
C CYS A 128 0.91 -2.34 9.55
N LEU A 129 0.82 -3.53 10.15
CA LEU A 129 1.43 -3.83 11.44
C LEU A 129 2.95 -3.71 11.38
N PHE A 130 3.56 -4.28 10.34
CA PHE A 130 5.01 -4.22 10.14
C PHE A 130 5.50 -2.77 10.00
N THR A 131 4.92 -2.00 9.08
CA THR A 131 5.32 -0.60 8.84
C THR A 131 5.08 0.27 10.08
N SER A 132 3.97 0.09 10.79
CA SER A 132 3.69 0.84 12.02
C SER A 132 4.68 0.50 13.13
N THR A 133 4.99 -0.79 13.32
CA THR A 133 5.96 -1.23 14.33
C THR A 133 7.35 -0.70 14.01
N PHE A 134 7.78 -0.81 12.75
CA PHE A 134 9.05 -0.28 12.28
C PHE A 134 9.15 1.23 12.53
N PHE A 135 8.10 1.98 12.19
CA PHE A 135 8.07 3.42 12.41
C PHE A 135 8.15 3.80 13.89
N VAL A 136 7.44 3.08 14.77
CA VAL A 136 7.51 3.31 16.22
C VAL A 136 8.92 3.03 16.74
N VAL A 137 9.54 1.94 16.31
CA VAL A 137 10.93 1.61 16.69
C VAL A 137 11.88 2.70 16.20
N LEU A 138 11.75 3.15 14.96
CA LEU A 138 12.55 4.24 14.39
C LEU A 138 12.46 5.52 15.24
N VAL A 139 11.24 5.95 15.58
CA VAL A 139 10.99 7.14 16.41
C VAL A 139 11.61 6.97 17.80
N CYS A 140 11.42 5.81 18.44
CA CYS A 140 12.00 5.51 19.74
C CYS A 140 13.52 5.57 19.70
N VAL A 141 14.14 4.91 18.73
CA VAL A 141 15.60 4.86 18.59
C VAL A 141 16.19 6.26 18.41
N VAL A 142 15.55 7.12 17.60
CA VAL A 142 15.98 8.52 17.43
C VAL A 142 15.73 9.36 18.69
N ALA A 143 14.62 9.14 19.40
CA ALA A 143 14.31 9.88 20.62
C ALA A 143 15.29 9.57 21.77
N PHE A 144 15.72 8.31 21.89
CA PHE A 144 16.63 7.84 22.94
C PHE A 144 18.11 8.04 22.59
N ASN A 145 18.50 7.95 21.30
CA ASN A 145 19.88 8.20 20.88
C ASN A 145 20.10 9.68 20.54
N ARG A 146 20.42 10.48 21.57
CA ARG A 146 20.88 11.87 21.39
C ARG A 146 22.38 11.99 21.11
N THR A 147 23.12 10.89 21.21
CA THR A 147 24.59 10.86 21.16
C THR A 147 25.15 10.44 19.81
N LEU A 148 24.36 9.78 18.97
CA LEU A 148 24.79 9.30 17.65
C LEU A 148 24.30 10.25 16.56
N ASP A 149 25.16 10.52 15.59
CA ASP A 149 24.78 11.29 14.42
C ASP A 149 23.66 10.56 13.63
N PRO A 150 22.57 11.26 13.25
CA PRO A 150 21.44 10.68 12.54
C PRO A 150 21.77 9.77 11.33
N PRO A 151 22.72 10.12 10.43
CA PRO A 151 23.07 9.25 9.31
C PRO A 151 23.70 7.93 9.77
N MET A 152 24.52 7.94 10.83
CA MET A 152 25.17 6.74 11.36
C MET A 152 24.17 5.84 12.10
N LEU A 153 23.19 6.45 12.76
CA LEU A 153 22.08 5.74 13.39
C LEU A 153 21.22 5.02 12.35
N PHE A 154 20.93 5.67 11.22
CA PHE A 154 20.14 5.08 10.15
C PHE A 154 20.85 3.94 9.40
N THR A 155 22.16 4.06 9.16
CA THR A 155 22.93 2.93 8.61
C THR A 155 22.93 1.72 9.54
N LEU A 156 22.78 1.91 10.85
CA LEU A 156 22.69 0.82 11.84
C LEU A 156 21.28 0.22 11.94
N ILE A 157 20.24 0.99 11.63
CA ILE A 157 18.84 0.53 11.63
C ILE A 157 18.51 -0.23 10.34
N ASP A 158 19.07 0.22 9.22
CA ASP A 158 18.82 -0.35 7.89
C ASP A 158 19.83 -1.45 7.49
N GLY A 159 20.97 -1.56 8.19
CA GLY A 159 22.03 -2.54 7.95
C GLY A 159 21.96 -3.75 8.88
#